data_AF-A0A6M0AHS1-F1
#
_entry.id   AF-A0A6M0AHS1-F1
#
_cell.length_a   1.000
_cell.length_b   1.000
_cell.length_c   1.000
_cell.angle_alpha   90.00
_cell.angle_beta   90.00
_cell.angle_gamma   90.00
#
_symmetry.space_group_name_H-M   'P 1'
#
loop_
_entity.id
_entity.type
_entity.pdbx_description
1 polymer ?
#
loop_
_entity_poly.entity_id
_entity_poly.type
_entity_poly.pdbx_seq_one_letter_code
_entity_poly.pdbx_strand_id
1 'polypeptide(L)'
;MLVGCHRTTVSRWFSLYRRGEIEGLLEHNKKSGRPRKIPLDVEEKLRLKLQQPEGFSSYGEVQLWLKGLCGMDIPYATVYKYVRTRLKTNLKKLN
;
A
#
# COMPACT_ATOMS: atom_id res chain seq x y z
N MET A 1 36.08 10.30 7.01
CA MET A 1 34.76 10.41 7.67
C MET A 1 34.87 11.53 8.70
N LEU A 2 34.13 12.64 8.60
CA LEU A 2 34.29 13.74 9.57
C LEU A 2 33.20 13.82 10.64
N VAL A 3 32.07 13.08 10.55
CA VAL A 3 30.96 13.18 11.53
C VAL A 3 30.15 11.87 11.67
N GLY A 4 30.75 10.70 11.46
CA GLY A 4 30.02 9.42 11.48
C GLY A 4 28.97 9.24 10.36
N CYS A 5 28.78 10.26 9.51
CA CYS A 5 27.90 10.25 8.35
C CYS A 5 28.70 10.21 7.04
N HIS A 6 28.13 9.57 6.02
CA HIS A 6 28.71 9.56 4.68
C HIS A 6 28.66 10.97 4.05
N ARG A 7 29.70 11.35 3.30
CA ARG A 7 29.83 12.69 2.67
C ARG A 7 28.61 13.10 1.85
N THR A 8 27.98 12.15 1.16
CA THR A 8 26.80 12.39 0.33
C THR A 8 25.59 12.82 1.15
N THR A 9 25.44 12.30 2.37
CA THR A 9 24.36 12.68 3.29
C THR A 9 24.51 14.15 3.70
N VAL A 10 25.72 14.56 4.09
CA VAL A 10 26.02 15.95 4.48
C VAL A 10 25.81 16.92 3.30
N SER A 11 26.26 16.54 2.10
CA SER A 11 26.06 17.35 0.88
C SER A 11 24.58 17.51 0.53
N ARG A 12 23.77 16.46 0.75
CA ARG A 12 22.32 16.50 0.55
C ARG A 12 21.65 17.43 1.55
N TRP A 13 22.01 17.38 2.83
CA TRP A 13 21.47 18.29 3.85
C TRP A 13 21.80 19.76 3.53
N PHE A 14 23.05 20.06 3.16
CA PHE A 14 23.43 21.40 2.72
C PHE A 14 22.64 21.88 1.50
N SER A 15 22.31 20.97 0.58
CA SER A 15 21.53 21.30 -0.61
C SER A 15 20.06 21.58 -0.29
N LEU A 16 19.47 20.86 0.67
CA LEU A 16 18.12 21.13 1.17
C LEU A 16 18.06 22.46 1.91
N TYR A 17 19.05 22.71 2.77
CA TYR A 17 19.18 23.98 3.49
C TYR A 17 19.27 25.19 2.56
N ARG A 18 20.10 25.12 1.51
CA ARG A 18 20.20 26.24 0.55
C ARG A 18 18.93 26.50 -0.26
N ARG A 19 18.00 25.54 -0.32
CA ARG A 19 16.77 25.64 -1.12
C ARG A 19 15.55 26.06 -0.30
N GLY A 20 15.47 25.64 0.95
CA GLY A 20 14.31 25.87 1.83
C GLY A 20 14.69 26.38 3.22
N GLU A 21 15.91 26.89 3.39
CA GLU A 21 16.45 27.35 4.66
C GLU A 21 16.34 26.26 5.74
N ILE A 22 16.03 26.64 6.98
CA ILE A 22 15.86 25.69 8.08
C ILE A 22 14.57 24.87 7.94
N GLU A 23 13.51 25.45 7.37
CA GLU A 23 12.23 24.76 7.11
C GLU A 23 12.43 23.55 6.18
N GLY A 24 13.24 23.68 5.13
CA GLY A 24 13.57 22.58 4.21
C GLY A 24 14.39 21.44 4.83
N LEU A 25 15.03 21.67 5.98
CA LEU A 25 15.64 20.61 6.80
C LEU A 25 14.63 19.97 7.77
N LEU A 26 13.63 20.74 8.21
CA LEU A 26 12.57 20.30 9.13
C LEU A 26 11.41 19.60 8.41
N GLU A 27 11.26 19.83 7.11
CA GLU A 27 10.27 19.15 6.28
C GLU A 27 10.51 17.63 6.27
N HIS A 28 9.65 16.93 7.01
CA HIS A 28 9.59 15.47 6.95
C HIS A 28 8.90 15.06 5.64
N ASN A 29 9.67 15.11 4.55
CA ASN A 29 9.29 14.56 3.26
C ASN A 29 9.21 13.04 3.37
N LYS A 30 8.09 12.54 3.92
CA LYS A 30 7.77 11.13 3.98
C LYS A 30 7.74 10.65 2.55
N LYS A 31 8.79 9.93 2.13
CA LYS A 31 8.86 9.37 0.78
C LYS A 31 7.55 8.64 0.53
N SER A 32 6.76 9.13 -0.41
CA SER A 32 5.57 8.41 -0.86
C SER A 32 6.08 7.08 -1.41
N GLY A 33 5.80 6.00 -0.69
CA GLY A 33 6.14 4.66 -1.16
C GLY A 33 5.43 4.36 -2.48
N ARG A 34 5.66 3.16 -3.01
CA ARG A 34 4.99 2.70 -4.23
C ARG A 34 3.47 2.92 -4.12
N PRO A 35 2.81 3.53 -5.13
CA PRO A 35 1.38 3.74 -5.11
C PRO A 35 0.65 2.41 -4.91
N ARG A 36 -0.49 2.47 -4.20
CA ARG A 36 -1.27 1.28 -3.88
C ARG A 36 -1.81 0.67 -5.17
N LYS A 37 -1.73 -0.67 -5.29
CA LYS A 37 -2.33 -1.41 -6.41
C LYS A 37 -3.86 -1.44 -6.36
N ILE A 38 -4.44 -1.35 -5.16
CA ILE A 38 -5.89 -1.30 -4.94
C ILE A 38 -6.20 0.08 -4.34
N PRO A 39 -7.01 0.91 -5.02
CA PRO A 39 -7.48 2.20 -4.52
C PRO A 39 -8.27 2.04 -3.23
N LEU A 40 -8.33 3.12 -2.43
CA LEU A 40 -9.07 3.13 -1.16
C LEU A 40 -10.56 2.82 -1.35
N ASP A 41 -11.19 3.43 -2.36
CA ASP A 41 -12.62 3.24 -2.65
C ASP A 41 -12.97 1.77 -2.94
N VAL A 42 -12.06 1.05 -3.61
CA VAL A 42 -12.23 -0.38 -3.88
C VAL A 42 -11.97 -1.22 -2.62
N GLU A 43 -11.00 -0.82 -1.80
CA GLU A 43 -10.72 -1.46 -0.49
C GLU A 43 -11.96 -1.40 0.42
N GLU A 44 -12.67 -0.27 0.46
CA GLU A 44 -13.89 -0.09 1.26
C GLU A 44 -15.04 -0.97 0.75
N LYS A 45 -15.31 -0.97 -0.56
CA LYS A 45 -16.31 -1.87 -1.17
C LYS A 45 -16.00 -3.34 -0.91
N LEU A 46 -14.71 -3.71 -0.99
CA LEU A 46 -14.26 -5.07 -0.71
C LEU A 46 -14.48 -5.45 0.76
N ARG A 47 -14.24 -4.54 1.71
CA ARG A 47 -14.55 -4.75 3.14
C ARG A 47 -16.03 -4.97 3.37
N LEU A 48 -16.88 -4.13 2.78
CA LEU A 48 -18.34 -4.25 2.92
C LEU A 48 -18.83 -5.60 2.40
N LYS A 49 -18.34 -6.05 1.24
CA LYS A 49 -18.70 -7.36 0.69
C LYS A 49 -18.20 -8.52 1.54
N LEU A 50 -17.01 -8.42 2.13
CA LEU A 50 -16.48 -9.44 3.03
C LEU A 50 -17.27 -9.58 4.34
N GLN A 51 -18.05 -8.56 4.72
CA GLN A 51 -18.93 -8.61 5.89
C GLN A 51 -20.32 -9.19 5.59
N GLN A 52 -20.69 -9.33 4.31
CA GLN A 52 -21.97 -9.92 3.93
C GLN A 52 -21.97 -11.44 4.20
N PRO A 53 -23.11 -12.04 4.57
CA PRO A 53 -23.20 -13.46 4.87
C PRO A 53 -22.89 -14.36 3.66
N GLU A 54 -23.21 -13.94 2.43
CA GLU A 54 -22.75 -14.63 1.21
C GLU A 54 -21.22 -14.48 0.98
N GLY A 55 -20.61 -13.39 1.45
CA GLY A 55 -19.17 -13.17 1.47
C GLY A 55 -18.40 -13.50 0.18
N PHE A 56 -17.13 -13.88 0.34
CA PHE A 56 -16.35 -14.54 -0.71
C PHE A 56 -15.92 -15.92 -0.19
N SER A 57 -16.15 -16.95 -0.99
CA SER A 57 -15.78 -18.34 -0.67
C SER A 57 -14.30 -18.61 -0.94
N SER A 58 -13.67 -17.84 -1.85
CA SER A 58 -12.25 -18.00 -2.19
C SER A 58 -11.56 -16.70 -2.60
N TYR A 59 -10.22 -16.71 -2.57
CA TYR A 59 -9.42 -15.63 -3.15
C TYR A 59 -9.62 -15.49 -4.67
N GLY A 60 -10.03 -16.56 -5.35
CA GLY A 60 -10.35 -16.54 -6.78
C GLY A 60 -11.61 -15.73 -7.08
N GLU A 61 -12.64 -15.84 -6.23
CA GLU A 61 -13.85 -15.01 -6.37
C GLU A 61 -13.54 -13.52 -6.15
N VAL A 62 -12.67 -13.20 -5.20
CA VAL A 62 -12.19 -11.82 -5.01
C VAL A 62 -11.48 -11.32 -6.27
N GLN A 63 -10.64 -12.15 -6.90
CA GLN A 63 -9.96 -11.79 -8.14
C GLN A 63 -10.95 -11.55 -9.29
N LEU A 64 -11.93 -12.43 -9.47
CA LEU A 64 -12.98 -12.28 -10.48
C LEU A 64 -13.82 -11.02 -10.23
N TRP A 65 -14.15 -10.74 -8.97
CA TRP A 65 -14.89 -9.55 -8.58
C TRP A 65 -14.11 -8.25 -8.87
N LEU A 66 -12.82 -8.22 -8.54
CA LEU A 66 -11.94 -7.08 -8.86
C LEU A 66 -11.81 -6.87 -10.37
N LYS A 67 -11.75 -7.97 -11.15
CA LYS A 67 -11.68 -7.91 -12.60
C LYS A 67 -12.99 -7.44 -13.24
N GLY A 68 -14.12 -8.00 -12.81
CA GLY A 68 -15.43 -7.73 -13.41
C GLY A 68 -16.04 -6.40 -12.99
N LEU A 69 -16.09 -6.10 -11.69
CA LEU A 69 -16.78 -4.92 -11.17
C LEU A 69 -15.87 -3.71 -10.99
N CYS A 70 -14.57 -3.91 -10.80
CA CYS A 70 -13.60 -2.82 -10.65
C CYS A 70 -12.69 -2.64 -11.88
N GLY A 71 -12.78 -3.51 -12.89
CA GLY A 71 -11.91 -3.45 -14.08
C GLY A 71 -10.42 -3.66 -13.78
N MET A 72 -10.08 -4.17 -12.60
CA MET A 72 -8.70 -4.31 -12.14
C MET A 72 -8.22 -5.74 -12.33
N ASP A 73 -7.31 -5.94 -13.30
CA ASP A 73 -6.64 -7.22 -13.48
C ASP A 73 -5.47 -7.35 -12.50
N ILE A 74 -5.78 -7.88 -11.31
CA ILE A 74 -4.81 -8.05 -10.23
C ILE A 74 -4.41 -9.53 -10.15
N PRO A 75 -3.11 -9.85 -10.18
CA PRO A 75 -2.65 -11.22 -10.04
C PRO A 75 -3.08 -11.85 -8.72
N TYR A 76 -3.44 -13.14 -8.75
CA TYR A 76 -3.85 -13.92 -7.58
C TYR A 76 -2.95 -13.73 -6.35
N ALA A 77 -1.62 -13.80 -6.54
CA ALA A 77 -0.66 -13.60 -5.45
C ALA A 77 -0.76 -12.23 -4.77
N THR A 78 -1.10 -11.19 -5.55
CA THR A 78 -1.36 -9.84 -5.01
C THR A 78 -2.67 -9.81 -4.23
N VAL A 79 -3.74 -10.43 -4.76
CA VAL A 79 -5.03 -10.56 -4.07
C VAL A 79 -4.85 -11.29 -2.74
N TYR A 80 -4.24 -12.47 -2.76
CA TYR A 80 -3.96 -13.27 -1.57
C TYR A 80 -3.18 -12.48 -0.50
N LYS A 81 -2.05 -11.88 -0.89
CA LYS A 81 -1.24 -11.09 0.05
C LYS A 81 -2.02 -9.91 0.60
N TYR A 82 -2.80 -9.22 -0.25
CA TYR A 82 -3.55 -8.04 0.15
C TYR A 82 -4.68 -8.37 1.12
N VAL A 83 -5.52 -9.35 0.80
CA VAL A 83 -6.62 -9.81 1.66
C VAL A 83 -6.07 -10.30 3.00
N ARG A 84 -5.05 -11.16 2.99
CA ARG A 84 -4.46 -11.70 4.23
C ARG A 84 -3.84 -10.63 5.12
N THR A 85 -3.09 -9.67 4.55
CA THR A 85 -2.33 -8.69 5.36
C THR A 85 -3.13 -7.46 5.74
N ARG A 86 -3.93 -6.90 4.84
CA ARG A 86 -4.64 -5.62 5.03
C ARG A 86 -6.07 -5.77 5.50
N LEU A 87 -6.75 -6.82 5.06
CA LEU A 87 -8.12 -7.08 5.49
C LEU A 87 -8.14 -7.96 6.73
N LYS A 88 -7.01 -8.60 7.09
CA LYS A 88 -6.85 -9.52 8.25
C LYS A 88 -7.95 -10.59 8.31
N THR A 89 -8.62 -10.85 7.20
CA THR A 89 -9.65 -11.87 7.08
C THR A 89 -8.97 -13.17 6.68
N ASN A 90 -9.07 -14.19 7.53
CA ASN A 90 -8.80 -15.55 7.09
C ASN A 90 -10.00 -15.99 6.25
N LEU A 91 -9.90 -15.87 4.92
CA LEU A 91 -10.79 -16.59 4.01
C LEU A 91 -10.41 -18.08 4.11
N LYS A 92 -10.93 -18.74 5.14
CA LYS A 92 -10.92 -20.18 5.31
C LYS A 92 -12.25 -20.60 5.92
N LYS A 93 -13.06 -21.28 5.09
CA LYS A 93 -14.03 -22.35 5.35
C LYS A 93 -14.65 -22.63 3.96
N LEU A 94 -14.74 -23.84 3.40
CA LEU A 94 -14.75 -25.20 3.93
C LEU A 94 -13.90 -26.14 3.05
N ASN A 95 -13.12 -27.00 3.69
CA ASN A 95 -13.27 -28.45 3.58
C ASN A 95 -12.86 -29.05 4.93
#